data_AF-A0A9N9K676-F1
#
_entry.id   AF-A0A9N9K676-F1
#
_cell.length_a   1.000
_cell.length_b   1.000
_cell.length_c   1.000
_cell.angle_alpha   90.00
_cell.angle_beta   90.00
_cell.angle_gamma   90.00
#
_symmetry.space_group_name_H-M   'P 1'
#
loop_
_entity.id
_entity.type
_entity.pdbx_description
1 polymer ?
#
loop_
_entity_poly.entity_id
_entity_poly.type
_entity_poly.pdbx_seq_one_letter_code
_entity_poly.pdbx_strand_id
1 'polypeptide(L)'
;DVTMVLVIIAQASHGLIPPDVLEPVIKAITNNFVSDHCSNGVMAAGLNAIREICVRQPLAIDATLLQDLTEYRSDRDKSVMMAARSLIGLFREINPELLKRKDRIIADKVEGIELLEEYKQKMQEVENGWEILSNSTSEDDDEAEKKPSTLAMTNLLTPADFAKLNELKMEHKAELMVNGSKRKRSIV
;
A
#
# COMPACT_ATOMS: atom_id res chain seq x y z
N ASP A 1 3.94 -34.17 17.94
CA ASP A 1 4.44 -33.30 16.86
C ASP A 1 4.96 -32.01 17.48
N VAL A 2 6.14 -31.55 17.08
CA VAL A 2 6.82 -30.39 17.67
C VAL A 2 6.10 -29.08 17.31
N THR A 3 5.49 -29.02 16.12
CA THR A 3 4.68 -27.88 15.67
C THR A 3 3.48 -27.63 16.59
N MET A 4 2.87 -28.70 17.12
CA MET A 4 1.75 -28.60 18.06
C MET A 4 2.17 -27.89 19.36
N VAL A 5 3.41 -28.10 19.83
CA VAL A 5 3.93 -27.43 21.02
C VAL A 5 4.03 -25.92 20.79
N LEU A 6 4.52 -25.50 19.62
CA LEU A 6 4.58 -24.08 19.25
C LEU A 6 3.18 -23.43 19.23
N VAL A 7 2.19 -24.13 18.69
CA VAL A 7 0.80 -23.66 18.66
C VAL A 7 0.26 -23.49 20.08
N ILE A 8 0.47 -24.46 20.96
CA ILE A 8 0.00 -24.40 22.36
C ILE A 8 0.65 -23.21 23.08
N ILE A 9 1.96 -23.00 22.93
CA ILE A 9 2.67 -21.85 23.54
C ILE A 9 2.07 -20.52 23.06
N ALA A 10 1.83 -20.39 21.76
CA ALA A 10 1.24 -19.18 21.20
C ALA A 10 -0.18 -18.91 21.75
N GLN A 11 -1.00 -19.96 21.90
CA GLN A 11 -2.35 -19.81 22.47
C GLN A 11 -2.35 -19.55 23.99
N ALA A 12 -1.37 -20.09 24.71
CA ALA A 12 -1.19 -19.85 26.14
C ALA A 12 -0.67 -18.43 26.44
N SER A 13 -0.05 -17.77 25.46
CA SER A 13 0.48 -16.41 25.61
C SER A 13 -0.67 -15.39 25.63
N HIS A 14 -0.67 -14.45 26.57
CA HIS A 14 -1.68 -13.37 26.62
C HIS A 14 -1.15 -12.13 27.36
N GLY A 15 -1.80 -10.98 27.18
CA GLY A 15 -1.33 -9.70 27.72
C GLY A 15 -1.19 -9.61 29.24
N LEU A 16 -1.85 -10.49 30.02
CA LEU A 16 -1.67 -10.57 31.48
C LEU A 16 -0.42 -11.35 31.92
N ILE A 17 0.30 -12.01 31.00
CA ILE A 17 1.56 -12.68 31.33
C ILE A 17 2.68 -11.63 31.32
N PRO A 18 3.48 -11.53 32.39
CA PRO A 18 4.65 -10.68 32.42
C PRO A 18 5.62 -10.98 31.25
N PRO A 19 6.13 -9.96 30.55
CA PRO A 19 6.93 -10.15 29.34
C PRO A 19 8.26 -10.89 29.60
N ASP A 20 8.85 -10.71 30.78
CA ASP A 20 10.07 -11.38 31.25
C ASP A 20 9.94 -12.90 31.32
N VAL A 21 8.71 -13.42 31.48
CA VAL A 21 8.43 -14.86 31.46
C VAL A 21 8.41 -15.42 30.03
N LEU A 22 7.94 -14.62 29.07
CA LEU A 22 7.85 -15.03 27.66
C LEU A 22 9.15 -14.80 26.89
N GLU A 23 9.99 -13.85 27.31
CA GLU A 23 11.30 -13.58 26.71
C GLU A 23 12.19 -14.83 26.57
N PRO A 24 12.42 -15.66 27.62
CA PRO A 24 13.22 -16.88 27.48
C PRO A 24 12.57 -17.91 26.56
N VAL A 25 11.23 -17.93 26.46
CA VAL A 25 10.50 -18.82 25.55
C VAL A 25 10.74 -18.41 24.10
N ILE A 26 10.63 -17.11 23.79
CA ILE A 26 10.92 -16.59 22.45
C ILE A 26 12.37 -16.87 22.07
N LYS A 27 13.33 -16.64 22.98
CA LYS A 27 14.75 -16.96 22.77
C LYS A 27 14.98 -18.45 22.49
N ALA A 28 14.31 -19.33 23.23
CA ALA A 28 14.39 -20.76 23.00
C ALA A 28 13.82 -21.16 21.62
N ILE A 29 12.70 -20.56 21.20
CA ILE A 29 12.14 -20.79 19.86
C ILE A 29 13.14 -20.31 18.79
N THR A 30 13.70 -19.10 18.92
CA THR A 30 14.68 -18.60 17.95
C THR A 30 15.88 -19.53 17.83
N ASN A 31 16.51 -19.89 18.95
CA ASN A 31 17.74 -20.69 18.94
C ASN A 31 17.56 -22.09 18.34
N ASN A 32 16.37 -22.68 18.46
CA ASN A 32 16.11 -24.07 18.05
C ASN A 32 15.31 -24.21 16.74
N PHE A 33 14.60 -23.16 16.31
CA PHE A 33 13.73 -23.21 15.13
C PHE A 33 14.11 -22.20 14.06
N VAL A 34 14.77 -21.10 14.41
CA VAL A 34 15.12 -20.01 13.49
C VAL A 34 16.63 -19.87 13.42
N SER A 35 17.25 -20.81 12.70
CA SER A 35 18.70 -20.87 12.54
C SER A 35 19.08 -21.59 11.24
N ASP A 36 20.32 -21.40 10.80
CA ASP A 36 20.81 -21.92 9.51
C ASP A 36 20.82 -23.46 9.41
N HIS A 37 20.77 -24.16 10.54
CA HIS A 37 20.72 -25.62 10.58
C HIS A 37 19.29 -26.19 10.53
N CYS A 38 18.28 -25.31 10.58
CA CYS A 38 16.88 -25.68 10.46
C CYS A 38 16.45 -25.71 8.99
N SER A 39 15.47 -26.56 8.65
CA SER A 39 14.85 -26.50 7.32
C SER A 39 13.95 -25.27 7.20
N ASN A 40 13.78 -24.76 5.97
CA ASN A 40 12.98 -23.56 5.72
C ASN A 40 11.56 -23.63 6.32
N GLY A 41 10.91 -24.79 6.24
CA GLY A 41 9.58 -24.99 6.83
C GLY A 41 9.57 -24.89 8.36
N VAL A 42 10.64 -25.34 9.02
CA VAL A 42 10.82 -25.22 10.47
C VAL A 42 11.08 -23.76 10.85
N MET A 43 11.92 -23.07 10.08
CA MET A 43 12.17 -21.63 10.27
C MET A 43 10.90 -20.80 10.12
N ALA A 44 10.11 -21.05 9.08
CA ALA A 44 8.84 -20.37 8.86
C ALA A 44 7.84 -20.64 10.00
N ALA A 45 7.77 -21.89 10.49
CA ALA A 45 6.94 -22.24 11.65
C ALA A 45 7.41 -21.52 12.93
N GLY A 46 8.71 -21.45 13.18
CA GLY A 46 9.30 -20.73 14.31
C GLY A 46 8.99 -19.23 14.27
N LEU A 47 9.23 -18.57 13.13
CA LEU A 47 8.94 -17.15 12.94
C LEU A 47 7.45 -16.84 13.12
N ASN A 48 6.56 -17.67 12.56
CA ASN A 48 5.12 -17.50 12.73
C ASN A 48 4.68 -17.71 14.19
N ALA A 49 5.27 -18.68 14.91
CA ALA A 49 4.99 -18.88 16.32
C ALA A 49 5.41 -17.67 17.16
N ILE A 50 6.60 -17.12 16.92
CA ILE A 50 7.08 -15.90 17.60
C ILE A 50 6.13 -14.73 17.30
N ARG A 51 5.73 -14.55 16.03
CA ARG A 51 4.76 -13.52 15.66
C ARG A 51 3.46 -13.67 16.45
N GLU A 52 2.90 -14.87 16.54
CA GLU A 52 1.65 -15.10 17.28
C GLU A 52 1.78 -14.80 18.78
N ILE A 53 2.93 -15.09 19.39
CA ILE A 53 3.21 -14.68 20.78
C ILE A 53 3.23 -13.15 20.85
N CYS A 54 3.96 -12.49 19.96
CA CYS A 54 4.10 -11.02 19.93
C CYS A 54 2.78 -10.29 19.62
N VAL A 55 1.85 -10.89 18.87
CA VAL A 55 0.50 -10.33 18.67
C VAL A 55 -0.23 -10.15 20.01
N ARG A 56 0.04 -11.02 20.98
CA ARG A 56 -0.65 -11.04 22.29
C ARG A 56 0.16 -10.37 23.39
N GLN A 57 1.50 -10.46 23.33
CA GLN A 57 2.41 -9.79 24.24
C GLN A 57 3.62 -9.23 23.46
N PRO A 58 3.52 -8.01 22.89
CA PRO A 58 4.58 -7.42 22.07
C PRO A 58 5.84 -7.04 22.87
N LEU A 59 5.69 -6.82 24.18
CA LEU A 59 6.79 -6.42 25.06
C LEU A 59 7.73 -7.57 25.42
N ALA A 60 7.40 -8.81 25.05
CA ALA A 60 8.19 -10.00 25.36
C ALA A 60 9.43 -10.18 24.46
N ILE A 61 9.58 -9.38 23.40
CA ILE A 61 10.72 -9.46 22.49
C ILE A 61 11.60 -8.23 22.62
N ASP A 62 12.92 -8.45 22.68
CA ASP A 62 13.90 -7.38 22.72
C ASP A 62 14.20 -6.82 21.30
N ALA A 63 14.67 -5.57 21.24
CA ALA A 63 14.93 -4.89 19.98
C ALA A 63 16.02 -5.57 19.14
N THR A 64 17.04 -6.15 19.78
CA THR A 64 18.15 -6.82 19.09
C THR A 64 17.68 -8.09 18.39
N LEU A 65 16.97 -8.94 19.12
CA LEU A 65 16.37 -10.18 18.63
C LEU A 65 15.33 -9.91 17.55
N LEU A 66 14.45 -8.92 17.75
CA LEU A 66 13.50 -8.52 16.72
C LEU A 66 14.24 -8.14 15.43
N GLN A 67 15.30 -7.33 15.53
CA GLN A 67 16.06 -6.90 14.38
C GLN A 67 16.76 -8.07 13.66
N ASP A 68 17.29 -9.05 14.40
CA ASP A 68 17.88 -10.27 13.83
C ASP A 68 16.83 -11.10 13.09
N LEU A 69 15.64 -11.29 13.69
CA LEU A 69 14.53 -12.01 13.04
C LEU A 69 14.02 -11.30 11.77
N THR A 70 14.04 -9.96 11.75
CA THR A 70 13.62 -9.20 10.55
C THR A 70 14.62 -9.26 9.39
N GLU A 71 15.83 -9.77 9.59
CA GLU A 71 16.82 -9.92 8.51
C GLU A 71 16.36 -10.94 7.47
N TYR A 72 15.54 -11.91 7.87
CA TYR A 72 14.90 -12.89 7.00
C TYR A 72 13.86 -12.31 6.02
N ARG A 73 13.59 -11.00 6.03
CA ARG A 73 12.66 -10.33 5.09
C ARG A 73 13.01 -10.47 3.60
N SER A 74 14.24 -10.87 3.32
CA SER A 74 14.80 -11.05 1.97
C SER A 74 15.38 -12.46 1.81
N ASP A 75 14.90 -13.42 2.62
CA ASP A 75 15.28 -14.82 2.51
C ASP A 75 14.92 -15.40 1.13
N ARG A 76 15.64 -16.43 0.69
CA ARG A 76 15.38 -17.08 -0.61
C ARG A 76 14.06 -17.85 -0.58
N ASP A 77 13.71 -18.40 0.57
CA ASP A 77 12.48 -19.14 0.75
C ASP A 77 11.30 -18.20 0.99
N LYS A 78 10.25 -18.33 0.18
CA LYS A 78 9.08 -17.46 0.26
C LYS A 78 8.34 -17.60 1.59
N SER A 79 8.30 -18.80 2.18
CA SER A 79 7.58 -19.02 3.44
C SER A 79 8.28 -18.32 4.61
N VAL A 80 9.61 -18.41 4.65
CA VAL A 80 10.46 -17.71 5.63
C VAL A 80 10.38 -16.19 5.43
N MET A 81 10.51 -15.74 4.18
CA MET A 81 10.39 -14.33 3.80
C MET A 81 9.04 -13.73 4.24
N MET A 82 7.93 -14.43 3.97
CA MET A 82 6.60 -13.98 4.35
C MET A 82 6.40 -13.96 5.87
N ALA A 83 6.92 -14.96 6.58
CA ALA A 83 6.86 -15.00 8.05
C ALA A 83 7.65 -13.83 8.68
N ALA A 84 8.84 -13.52 8.17
CA ALA A 84 9.61 -12.37 8.63
C ALA A 84 8.92 -11.03 8.32
N ARG A 85 8.32 -10.88 7.13
CA ARG A 85 7.56 -9.68 6.75
C ARG A 85 6.30 -9.49 7.59
N SER A 86 5.61 -10.58 7.96
CA SER A 86 4.42 -10.49 8.81
C SER A 86 4.77 -10.05 10.24
N LEU A 87 5.98 -10.37 10.73
CA LEU A 87 6.53 -9.84 11.98
C LEU A 87 6.90 -8.35 11.87
N ILE A 88 7.51 -7.93 10.74
CA ILE A 88 7.77 -6.50 10.46
C ILE A 88 6.45 -5.72 10.44
N GLY A 89 5.43 -6.24 9.74
CA GLY A 89 4.11 -5.62 9.67
C GLY A 89 3.50 -5.39 11.05
N LEU A 90 3.55 -6.41 11.92
CA LEU A 90 3.08 -6.32 13.29
C LEU A 90 3.75 -5.18 14.07
N PHE A 91 5.08 -5.08 14.03
CA PHE A 91 5.81 -4.05 14.78
C PHE A 91 5.76 -2.67 14.13
N ARG A 92 5.44 -2.55 12.83
CA ARG A 92 5.12 -1.24 12.23
C ARG A 92 3.88 -0.62 12.87
N GLU A 93 2.89 -1.43 13.21
CA GLU A 93 1.63 -0.98 13.82
C GLU A 93 1.77 -0.74 15.32
N ILE A 94 2.47 -1.64 16.04
CA ILE A 94 2.54 -1.59 17.51
C ILE A 94 3.62 -0.65 18.02
N ASN A 95 4.86 -0.82 17.54
CA ASN A 95 6.00 -0.03 18.01
C ASN A 95 7.08 0.04 16.92
N PRO A 96 6.96 0.99 15.98
CA PRO A 96 7.89 1.09 14.86
C PRO A 96 9.31 1.47 15.29
N GLU A 97 9.51 2.00 16.51
CA GLU A 97 10.85 2.38 16.99
C GLU A 97 11.74 1.17 17.28
N LEU A 98 11.17 0.01 17.56
CA LEU A 98 11.92 -1.25 17.71
C LEU A 98 12.52 -1.74 16.38
N LEU A 99 11.99 -1.26 15.24
CA LEU A 99 12.47 -1.61 13.91
C LEU A 99 13.58 -0.66 13.43
N LYS A 100 14.53 -1.24 12.68
CA LYS A 100 15.54 -0.46 11.93
C LYS A 100 14.83 0.52 10.99
N ARG A 101 15.45 1.67 10.71
CA ARG A 101 14.86 2.74 9.87
C ARG A 101 14.38 2.27 8.51
N LYS A 102 15.07 1.30 7.92
CA LYS A 102 14.72 0.66 6.64
C LYS A 102 13.42 -0.14 6.68
N ASP A 103 13.05 -0.67 7.85
CA ASP A 103 11.91 -1.57 8.03
C ASP A 103 10.65 -0.84 8.48
N ARG A 104 10.78 0.40 8.99
CA ARG A 104 9.64 1.25 9.39
C ARG A 104 8.77 1.70 8.21
N ILE A 105 9.34 1.76 7.02
CA ILE A 105 8.66 2.23 5.81
C ILE A 105 8.22 1.01 5.02
N ILE A 106 7.01 1.05 4.46
CA ILE A 106 6.53 0.05 3.50
C ILE A 106 7.42 0.15 2.26
N ALA A 107 8.40 -0.75 2.17
CA ALA A 107 9.30 -0.88 1.03
C ALA A 107 8.68 -1.69 -0.12
N ASP A 108 7.37 -2.01 -0.07
CA ASP A 108 6.63 -2.64 -1.16
C ASP A 108 6.28 -1.61 -2.25
N LYS A 109 7.27 -0.82 -2.65
CA LYS A 109 7.19 -0.06 -3.91
C LYS A 109 6.92 -0.99 -5.09
N VAL A 110 7.26 -2.28 -5.02
CA VAL A 110 7.11 -3.23 -6.13
C VAL A 110 5.64 -3.44 -6.50
N GLU A 111 4.75 -3.74 -5.54
CA GLU A 111 3.31 -3.90 -5.82
C GLU A 111 2.64 -2.57 -6.21
N GLY A 112 3.04 -1.47 -5.59
CA GLY A 112 2.54 -0.13 -5.93
C GLY A 112 2.98 0.34 -7.33
N ILE A 113 4.16 -0.07 -7.80
CA ILE A 113 4.67 0.25 -9.13
C ILE A 113 3.93 -0.58 -10.20
N GLU A 114 3.74 -1.89 -9.98
CA GLU A 114 2.97 -2.76 -10.89
C GLU A 114 1.53 -2.25 -11.07
N LEU A 115 0.85 -1.91 -9.97
CA LEU A 115 -0.51 -1.34 -10.02
C LEU A 115 -0.55 0.01 -10.74
N LEU A 116 0.49 0.83 -10.58
CA LEU A 116 0.60 2.13 -11.27
C LEU A 116 0.88 1.95 -12.77
N GLU A 117 1.66 0.94 -13.16
CA GLU A 117 1.92 0.58 -14.55
C GLU A 117 0.67 0.04 -15.24
N GLU A 118 -0.08 -0.83 -14.57
CA GLU A 118 -1.37 -1.34 -15.07
C GLU A 118 -2.40 -0.21 -15.23
N TYR A 119 -2.46 0.73 -14.27
CA TYR A 119 -3.32 1.92 -14.38
C TYR A 119 -2.91 2.83 -15.54
N LYS A 120 -1.60 3.04 -15.76
CA LYS A 120 -1.08 3.83 -16.90
C LYS A 120 -1.39 3.20 -18.25
N GLN A 121 -1.27 1.87 -18.37
CA GLN A 121 -1.64 1.16 -19.59
C GLN A 121 -3.13 1.31 -19.91
N LYS A 122 -4.01 1.12 -18.91
CA LYS A 122 -5.45 1.34 -19.09
C LYS A 122 -5.79 2.78 -19.50
N MET A 123 -5.09 3.77 -18.95
CA MET A 123 -5.27 5.17 -19.36
C MET A 123 -4.83 5.41 -20.81
N GLN A 124 -3.69 4.83 -21.24
CA GLN A 124 -3.24 4.91 -22.63
C GLN A 124 -4.20 4.21 -23.61
N GLU A 125 -4.78 3.07 -23.24
CA GLU A 125 -5.79 2.40 -24.07
C GLU A 125 -7.05 3.24 -24.25
N VAL A 126 -7.50 3.92 -23.18
CA VAL A 126 -8.64 4.85 -23.25
C VAL A 126 -8.32 6.06 -24.11
N GLU A 127 -7.12 6.62 -23.99
CA GLU A 127 -6.64 7.77 -24.77
C GLU A 127 -6.53 7.42 -26.26
N ASN A 128 -5.91 6.28 -26.59
CA ASN A 128 -5.83 5.76 -27.95
C ASN A 128 -7.20 5.43 -28.55
N GLY A 129 -8.11 4.88 -27.73
CA GLY A 129 -9.49 4.59 -28.15
C GLY A 129 -10.29 5.84 -28.49
N TRP A 130 -10.03 6.96 -27.79
CA TRP A 130 -10.63 8.26 -28.08
C TRP A 130 -10.05 8.90 -29.35
N GLU A 131 -8.75 8.70 -29.60
CA GLU A 131 -8.06 9.21 -30.78
C GLU A 131 -8.57 8.53 -32.06
N ILE A 132 -8.78 7.20 -32.03
CA ILE A 132 -9.34 6.42 -33.15
C ILE A 132 -10.77 6.87 -33.48
N LEU A 133 -11.59 7.15 -32.46
CA LEU A 133 -12.97 7.63 -32.65
C LEU A 133 -13.01 9.06 -33.19
N SER A 134 -12.06 9.92 -32.81
CA SER A 134 -11.96 11.29 -33.34
C SER A 134 -11.56 11.30 -34.82
N ASN A 135 -10.68 10.38 -35.23
CA ASN A 135 -10.17 10.31 -36.60
C ASN A 135 -11.11 9.60 -37.59
N SER A 136 -12.19 8.97 -37.10
CA SER A 136 -13.23 8.31 -37.90
C SER A 136 -14.51 9.13 -38.05
N THR A 137 -14.52 10.40 -37.60
CA THR A 137 -15.67 11.32 -37.73
C THR A 137 -15.43 12.49 -38.68
N SER A 138 -14.40 12.40 -39.53
CA SER A 138 -14.09 13.40 -40.55
C SER A 138 -14.16 12.79 -41.95
N GLU A 139 -15.34 12.36 -42.38
CA GLU A 139 -15.74 12.24 -43.78
C GLU A 139 -17.27 12.01 -43.83
N ASP A 140 -17.96 12.90 -44.55
CA ASP A 140 -19.37 12.94 -44.99
C ASP A 140 -20.51 13.42 -44.03
N ASP A 141 -20.95 14.65 -44.37
CA ASP A 141 -22.32 15.20 -44.49
C ASP A 141 -23.27 15.48 -43.29
N ASP A 142 -23.59 16.78 -43.21
CA ASP A 142 -24.88 17.44 -42.98
C ASP A 142 -25.69 17.30 -41.67
N GLU A 143 -25.83 18.47 -41.02
CA GLU A 143 -26.95 18.97 -40.21
C GLU A 143 -27.79 17.97 -39.41
N ALA A 144 -27.35 17.65 -38.18
CA ALA A 144 -28.26 17.30 -37.09
C ALA A 144 -27.63 17.64 -35.72
N GLU A 145 -28.42 18.33 -34.89
CA GLU A 145 -28.11 18.79 -33.54
C GLU A 145 -27.34 17.75 -32.69
N LYS A 146 -26.20 18.15 -32.12
CA LYS A 146 -25.44 17.38 -31.12
C LYS A 146 -26.26 17.19 -29.85
N LYS A 147 -27.03 16.10 -29.79
CA LYS A 147 -27.53 15.56 -28.52
C LYS A 147 -26.37 14.79 -27.86
N PRO A 148 -25.87 15.22 -26.68
CA PRO A 148 -24.84 14.48 -25.99
C PRO A 148 -25.36 13.08 -25.65
N SER A 149 -24.51 12.08 -25.87
CA SER A 149 -24.80 10.67 -25.63
C SER A 149 -25.45 10.47 -24.26
N THR A 150 -26.63 9.86 -24.27
CA THR A 150 -27.52 9.60 -23.13
C THR A 150 -26.84 8.86 -21.97
N LEU A 151 -25.67 8.26 -22.20
CA LEU A 151 -24.86 7.53 -21.22
C LEU A 151 -24.07 8.44 -20.24
N ALA A 152 -23.85 9.72 -20.57
CA ALA A 152 -23.23 10.68 -19.64
C ALA A 152 -24.26 11.39 -18.73
N MET A 153 -25.56 11.19 -18.95
CA MET A 153 -26.62 11.76 -18.11
C MET A 153 -27.02 10.90 -16.92
N THR A 154 -26.47 9.68 -16.84
CA THR A 154 -26.81 8.70 -15.81
C THR A 154 -25.56 8.36 -15.04
N ASN A 155 -25.14 9.26 -14.13
CA ASN A 155 -24.91 8.90 -12.72
C ASN A 155 -24.07 9.90 -11.91
N LEU A 156 -23.53 11.00 -12.46
CA LEU A 156 -22.73 11.92 -11.61
C LEU A 156 -22.88 13.44 -11.86
N LEU A 157 -23.68 13.90 -12.84
CA LEU A 157 -23.79 15.36 -13.08
C LEU A 157 -25.13 15.73 -13.74
N THR A 158 -25.87 16.65 -13.13
CA THR A 158 -27.16 17.13 -13.67
C THR A 158 -26.93 18.16 -14.78
N PRO A 159 -27.91 18.40 -15.69
CA PRO A 159 -27.79 19.47 -16.69
C PRO A 159 -27.52 20.87 -16.10
N ALA A 160 -27.95 21.12 -14.86
CA ALA A 160 -27.69 22.37 -14.15
C ALA A 160 -26.21 22.55 -13.80
N ASP A 161 -25.53 21.45 -13.42
CA ASP A 161 -24.12 21.48 -13.07
C ASP A 161 -23.24 21.77 -14.30
N PHE A 162 -23.60 21.20 -15.46
CA PHE A 162 -22.93 21.51 -16.73
C PHE A 162 -23.14 22.97 -17.16
N ALA A 163 -24.34 23.53 -16.94
CA ALA A 163 -24.60 24.94 -17.21
C ALA A 163 -23.74 25.84 -16.32
N LYS A 164 -23.62 25.51 -15.03
CA LYS A 164 -22.79 26.27 -14.08
C LYS A 164 -21.30 26.20 -14.40
N LEU A 165 -20.81 25.05 -14.85
CA LEU A 165 -19.42 24.91 -15.30
C LEU A 165 -19.12 25.75 -16.55
N ASN A 166 -20.06 25.81 -17.50
CA ASN A 166 -19.89 26.66 -18.68
C ASN A 166 -19.92 28.15 -18.33
N GLU A 167 -20.78 28.56 -17.40
CA GLU A 167 -20.83 29.93 -16.90
C GLU A 167 -19.51 30.33 -16.23
N LEU A 168 -19.00 29.51 -15.29
CA LEU A 168 -17.72 29.75 -14.60
C LEU A 168 -16.53 29.81 -15.57
N LYS A 169 -16.52 28.96 -16.61
CA LYS A 169 -15.49 29.01 -17.66
C LYS A 169 -15.55 30.31 -18.46
N MET A 170 -16.74 30.82 -18.75
CA MET A 170 -16.93 32.09 -19.46
C MET A 170 -16.55 33.28 -18.58
N GLU A 171 -16.90 33.27 -17.29
CA GLU A 171 -16.50 34.27 -16.30
C GLU A 171 -14.98 34.33 -16.16
N HIS A 172 -14.31 33.19 -15.98
CA HIS A 172 -12.86 33.17 -15.83
C HIS A 172 -12.12 33.62 -17.10
N LYS A 173 -12.66 33.26 -18.28
CA LYS A 173 -12.15 33.76 -19.56
C LYS A 173 -12.34 35.28 -19.69
N ALA A 174 -13.49 35.81 -19.24
CA ALA A 174 -13.75 37.24 -19.22
C ALA A 174 -12.83 37.98 -18.22
N GLU A 175 -12.61 37.44 -17.02
CA GLU A 175 -11.68 37.98 -16.03
C GLU A 175 -10.24 38.06 -16.57
N LEU A 176 -9.78 37.01 -17.26
CA LEU A 176 -8.47 36.99 -17.90
C LEU A 176 -8.34 38.07 -18.99
N MET A 177 -9.42 38.33 -19.75
CA MET A 177 -9.45 39.41 -20.74
C MET A 177 -9.46 40.80 -20.09
N VAL A 178 -10.06 40.96 -18.90
CA VAL A 178 -10.18 42.25 -18.20
C VAL A 178 -8.92 42.60 -17.39
N ASN A 179 -8.28 41.63 -16.74
CA ASN A 179 -7.14 41.88 -15.84
C ASN A 179 -5.74 41.68 -16.48
N GLY A 180 -5.67 41.26 -17.74
CA GLY A 180 -4.41 41.01 -18.47
C GLY A 180 -3.51 42.22 -18.77
N SER A 181 -3.88 43.45 -18.37
CA SER A 181 -3.12 44.68 -18.72
C SER A 181 -2.51 45.47 -17.56
N LYS A 182 -2.57 45.01 -16.30
CA LYS A 182 -1.96 45.75 -15.18
C LYS A 182 -1.21 44.85 -14.21
N ARG A 183 0.07 44.56 -14.50
CA ARG A 183 1.15 44.38 -13.50
C ARG A 183 2.50 44.16 -14.19
N LYS A 184 3.10 45.25 -14.66
CA LYS A 184 4.57 45.38 -14.81
C LYS A 184 4.91 46.87 -14.99
N ARG A 185 4.96 47.65 -13.91
CA ARG A 185 5.83 48.84 -13.77
C ARG A 185 6.16 49.10 -12.30
N SER A 186 7.45 48.94 -12.00
CA SER A 186 8.34 49.69 -11.08
C SER A 186 7.88 50.08 -9.67
N ILE A 187 8.77 49.87 -8.70
CA ILE A 187 9.50 50.87 -7.88
C ILE A 187 10.48 50.02 -7.03
N VAL A 188 11.79 50.03 -7.33
CA VAL A 188 12.87 50.81 -6.68
C VAL A 188 12.84 50.68 -5.15
#